data_AF-A0A2N2LLW3-F1
#
_entry.id   AF-A0A2N2LLW3-F1
#
_cell.length_a   1.000
_cell.length_b   1.000
_cell.length_c   1.000
_cell.angle_alpha   90.00
_cell.angle_beta   90.00
_cell.angle_gamma   90.00
#
_symmetry.space_group_name_H-M   'P 1'
#
loop_
_entity.id
_entity.type
_entity.pdbx_description
1 polymer ?
#
loop_
_entity_poly.entity_id
_entity_poly.type
_entity_poly.pdbx_seq_one_letter_code
_entity_poly.pdbx_strand_id
1 'polypeptide(L)'
;SVTECYQIVGGQASKAKDRPDYTMGYGMVIGRNERKAISMSIIDASLKKEVKSGNVIEDEEYVLYHCDAIESMGFVEHLKLPHYVDFQASLARTSKVRELVKAARTNV
;
A
#
# COMPACT_ATOMS: atom_id res chain seq x y z
N SER A 1 -8.03 28.46 6.36
CA SER A 1 -6.82 28.22 7.20
C SER A 1 -6.07 27.02 6.63
N VAL A 2 -4.75 26.97 6.84
CA VAL A 2 -3.89 25.86 6.39
C VAL A 2 -3.10 25.36 7.60
N THR A 3 -2.75 24.08 7.62
CA THR A 3 -1.83 23.46 8.58
C THR A 3 -0.68 22.84 7.80
N GLU A 4 0.55 23.17 8.21
CA GLU A 4 1.79 22.66 7.62
C GLU A 4 2.60 21.93 8.69
N CYS A 5 3.33 20.90 8.28
CA CYS A 5 4.23 20.14 9.13
C CYS A 5 5.57 19.92 8.40
N TYR A 6 6.66 20.26 9.08
CA TYR A 6 8.03 19.96 8.65
C TYR A 6 8.62 18.96 9.63
N GLN A 7 9.12 17.84 9.11
CA GLN A 7 9.68 16.78 9.93
C GLN A 7 11.08 16.44 9.48
N ILE A 8 11.97 16.28 10.47
CA ILE A 8 13.31 15.74 10.30
C ILE A 8 13.25 14.28 10.74
N VAL A 9 13.52 13.35 9.82
CA VAL A 9 13.61 11.91 10.09
C VAL A 9 15.06 11.51 9.85
N GLY A 10 15.78 11.10 10.89
CA GLY A 10 17.18 10.72 10.73
C GLY A 10 17.80 10.12 11.98
N GLY A 11 18.89 9.36 11.77
CA GLY A 11 19.62 8.65 12.82
C GLY A 11 20.10 7.24 12.44
N GLN A 12 20.26 6.91 11.16
CA GLN A 12 20.95 5.66 10.78
C GLN A 12 22.35 5.98 10.29
N ALA A 13 23.34 5.35 10.93
CA ALA A 13 24.74 5.46 10.53
C ALA A 13 24.91 4.82 9.15
N SER A 14 25.21 5.63 8.15
CA SER A 14 25.72 5.15 6.87
C SER A 14 27.09 4.51 7.12
N LYS A 15 27.28 3.24 6.73
CA LYS A 15 28.62 2.61 6.77
C LYS A 15 29.62 3.29 5.83
N ALA A 16 29.14 4.15 4.92
CA ALA A 16 29.93 4.77 3.85
C ALA A 16 30.21 6.26 4.07
N LYS A 17 29.53 6.94 5.01
CA LYS A 17 29.72 8.37 5.30
C LYS A 17 29.98 8.58 6.79
N ASP A 18 30.99 9.39 7.09
CA ASP A 18 31.40 9.81 8.45
C ASP A 18 30.37 10.71 9.17
N ARG A 19 29.13 10.82 8.65
CA ARG A 19 28.07 11.68 9.16
C ARG A 19 26.70 11.00 9.06
N PRO A 20 25.82 11.20 10.05
CA PRO A 20 24.44 10.72 9.97
C PRO A 20 23.70 11.44 8.83
N ASP A 21 23.02 10.67 7.98
CA ASP A 21 22.13 11.22 6.97
C ASP A 21 20.76 11.53 7.63
N TYR A 22 20.29 12.76 7.45
CA TYR A 22 18.95 13.20 7.85
C TYR A 22 18.09 13.42 6.61
N THR A 23 16.86 12.94 6.65
CA THR A 23 15.88 13.15 5.59
C THR A 23 14.79 14.11 6.07
N MET A 24 14.43 15.05 5.20
CA MET A 24 13.39 16.04 5.47
C MET A 24 12.09 15.63 4.79
N GLY A 25 10.98 15.69 5.53
CA GLY A 25 9.64 15.49 5.04
C GLY A 25 8.76 16.72 5.27
N TYR A 26 7.82 16.95 4.35
CA TYR A 26 6.88 18.05 4.40
C TYR A 26 5.44 17.57 4.14
N GLY A 27 4.50 18.15 4.87
CA GLY A 27 3.07 17.89 4.69
C GLY A 27 2.25 19.16 4.87
N MET A 28 1.25 19.35 4.01
CA MET A 28 0.34 20.50 4.05
C MET A 28 -1.10 20.05 3.84
N VAL A 29 -2.01 20.58 4.66
CA VAL A 29 -3.44 20.30 4.58
C VAL A 29 -4.27 21.55 4.83
N ILE A 30 -5.46 21.59 4.23
CA ILE A 30 -6.44 22.65 4.48
C ILE A 30 -7.13 22.38 5.82
N GLY A 31 -7.41 23.46 6.58
CA GLY A 31 -8.15 23.39 7.83
C GLY A 31 -7.26 23.33 9.06
N ARG A 32 -7.66 22.51 10.04
CA ARG A 32 -6.95 22.22 11.30
C ARG A 32 -6.81 20.71 11.46
N ASN A 33 -6.03 20.08 10.58
CA ASN A 33 -5.88 18.62 10.53
C ASN A 33 -4.41 18.21 10.69
N GLU A 34 -3.86 18.51 11.86
CA GLU A 34 -2.45 18.29 12.21
C GLU A 34 -2.02 16.83 12.01
N ARG A 35 -2.88 15.86 12.38
CA ARG A 35 -2.58 14.44 12.20
C ARG A 35 -2.32 14.09 10.73
N LYS A 36 -3.13 14.61 9.81
CA LYS A 36 -2.92 14.37 8.36
C LYS A 36 -1.64 15.04 7.86
N ALA A 37 -1.35 16.27 8.29
CA ALA A 37 -0.12 16.97 7.92
C ALA A 37 1.14 16.21 8.40
N ILE A 38 1.11 15.71 9.64
CA ILE A 38 2.19 14.89 10.23
C ILE A 38 2.33 13.56 9.47
N SER A 39 1.23 12.86 9.17
CA SER A 39 1.31 11.62 8.38
C SER A 39 1.91 11.85 6.99
N MET A 40 1.54 12.96 6.33
CA MET A 40 2.11 13.33 5.03
C MET A 40 3.62 13.61 5.13
N SER A 41 4.09 14.32 6.16
CA SER A 41 5.53 14.56 6.34
C SER A 41 6.32 13.28 6.60
N ILE A 42 5.75 12.30 7.33
CA ILE A 42 6.39 11.00 7.57
C ILE A 42 6.55 10.22 6.25
N ILE A 43 5.48 10.14 5.45
CA ILE A 43 5.50 9.41 4.18
C ILE A 43 6.48 10.08 3.21
N ASP A 44 6.43 11.41 3.08
CA ASP A 44 7.35 12.17 2.23
C ASP A 44 8.82 11.94 2.61
N ALA A 45 9.15 11.94 3.91
CA ALA A 45 10.50 11.61 4.37
C ALA A 45 10.88 10.15 4.09
N SER A 46 9.94 9.21 4.21
CA SER A 46 10.21 7.78 4.01
C SER A 46 10.48 7.43 2.55
N LEU A 47 9.77 8.06 1.61
CA LEU A 47 9.97 7.87 0.17
C LEU A 47 11.29 8.46 -0.33
N LYS A 48 11.78 9.53 0.30
CA LYS A 48 13.06 10.21 -0.04
C LYS A 48 14.31 9.50 0.50
N LYS A 49 14.15 8.43 1.27
CA LYS A 49 15.28 7.73 1.90
C LYS A 49 16.13 7.00 0.86
N GLU A 50 17.43 7.29 0.80
CA GLU A 50 18.36 6.66 -0.16
C GLU A 50 18.53 5.15 0.09
N VAL A 51 18.61 4.75 1.36
CA VAL A 51 18.76 3.35 1.77
C VAL A 51 17.41 2.80 2.23
N LYS A 52 16.75 2.05 1.36
CA LYS A 52 15.50 1.36 1.70
C LYS A 52 15.79 0.14 2.58
N SER A 53 15.05 0.04 3.68
CA SER A 53 15.01 -1.11 4.59
C SER A 53 14.09 -2.24 4.11
N GLY A 54 13.38 -2.04 2.99
CA GLY A 54 12.38 -2.98 2.48
C GLY A 54 11.01 -2.84 3.14
N ASN A 55 10.80 -1.74 3.89
CA ASN A 55 9.50 -1.44 4.47
C ASN A 55 8.54 -0.94 3.39
N VAL A 56 7.26 -1.28 3.57
CA VAL A 56 6.18 -0.93 2.65
C VAL A 56 6.03 0.59 2.48
N ILE A 57 6.31 1.38 3.53
CA ILE A 57 6.25 2.85 3.48
C ILE A 57 7.35 3.50 2.64
N GLU A 58 8.42 2.77 2.33
CA GLU A 58 9.53 3.23 1.48
C GLU A 58 9.29 2.84 0.01
N ASP A 59 8.25 2.04 -0.27
CA ASP A 59 7.84 1.66 -1.61
C ASP A 59 6.84 2.67 -2.18
N GLU A 60 7.29 3.43 -3.18
CA GLU A 60 6.50 4.48 -3.81
C GLU A 60 5.29 3.91 -4.55
N GLU A 61 5.45 2.79 -5.23
CA GLU A 61 4.37 2.16 -5.98
C GLU A 61 3.26 1.73 -5.01
N TYR A 62 3.63 1.01 -3.96
CA TYR A 62 2.66 0.54 -2.98
C TYR A 62 1.92 1.70 -2.30
N VAL A 63 2.64 2.73 -1.85
CA VAL A 63 2.03 3.84 -1.11
C VAL A 63 1.12 4.67 -2.02
N LEU A 64 1.59 5.05 -3.21
CA LEU A 64 0.80 5.95 -4.08
C LEU A 64 -0.45 5.26 -4.65
N TYR A 65 -0.38 3.98 -4.99
CA TYR A 65 -1.56 3.25 -5.50
C TYR A 65 -2.67 3.01 -4.47
N HIS A 66 -2.36 3.06 -3.16
CA HIS A 66 -3.34 2.73 -2.11
C HIS A 66 -3.67 3.90 -1.18
N CYS A 67 -3.03 5.07 -1.35
CA CYS A 67 -3.28 6.23 -0.49
C CYS A 67 -4.58 6.97 -0.85
N ASP A 68 -5.05 6.87 -2.10
CA ASP A 68 -6.31 7.51 -2.49
C ASP A 68 -7.52 6.73 -1.95
N ALA A 69 -8.20 7.35 -0.99
CA ALA A 69 -9.38 6.81 -0.37
C ALA A 69 -10.59 6.77 -1.33
N ILE A 70 -10.67 7.67 -2.31
CA ILE A 70 -11.79 7.71 -3.26
C ILE A 70 -11.71 6.50 -4.18
N GLU A 71 -10.54 6.25 -4.76
CA GLU A 71 -10.30 5.09 -5.60
C GLU A 71 -10.47 3.79 -4.80
N SER A 72 -9.84 3.69 -3.63
CA SER A 72 -9.94 2.51 -2.76
C SER A 72 -11.38 2.20 -2.35
N MET A 73 -12.17 3.23 -2.03
CA MET A 73 -13.58 3.06 -1.68
C MET A 73 -14.41 2.64 -2.91
N GLY A 74 -14.16 3.24 -4.07
CA GLY A 74 -14.82 2.86 -5.32
C GLY A 74 -14.57 1.39 -5.67
N PHE A 75 -13.35 0.91 -5.45
CA PHE A 75 -13.01 -0.49 -5.64
C PHE A 75 -13.81 -1.41 -4.70
N VAL A 76 -13.82 -1.11 -3.41
CA VAL A 76 -14.59 -1.94 -2.46
C VAL A 76 -16.10 -1.90 -2.75
N GLU A 77 -16.62 -0.74 -3.16
CA GLU A 77 -18.05 -0.59 -3.47
C GLU A 77 -18.46 -1.35 -4.72
N HIS A 78 -17.57 -1.49 -5.72
CA HIS A 78 -17.89 -2.22 -6.93
C HIS A 78 -18.28 -3.67 -6.61
N LEU A 79 -17.77 -4.27 -5.54
CA LEU A 79 -18.06 -5.66 -5.17
C LEU A 79 -19.54 -5.94 -4.92
N LYS A 80 -20.34 -4.89 -4.64
CA LYS A 80 -21.81 -5.02 -4.52
C LYS A 80 -22.52 -5.17 -5.86
N LEU A 81 -21.86 -4.78 -6.95
CA LEU A 81 -22.42 -4.95 -8.29
C LEU A 81 -22.53 -6.45 -8.64
N PRO A 82 -23.36 -6.82 -9.63
CA PRO A 82 -23.53 -8.24 -9.96
C PRO A 82 -22.25 -8.87 -10.54
N HIS A 83 -21.69 -9.88 -9.85
CA HIS A 83 -20.54 -10.69 -10.30
C HIS A 83 -20.92 -12.16 -10.56
N TYR A 84 -22.19 -12.43 -10.92
CA TYR A 84 -22.68 -13.80 -11.06
C TYR A 84 -22.00 -14.58 -12.19
N VAL A 85 -21.55 -13.91 -13.26
CA VAL A 85 -20.84 -14.56 -14.38
C VAL A 85 -19.47 -15.06 -13.94
N ASP A 86 -18.68 -14.19 -13.29
CA ASP A 86 -17.35 -14.55 -12.79
C ASP A 86 -17.42 -15.62 -11.68
N PHE A 87 -18.44 -15.52 -10.82
CA PHE A 87 -18.71 -16.52 -9.80
C PHE A 87 -19.07 -17.89 -10.41
N GLN A 88 -19.93 -17.92 -11.43
CA GLN A 88 -20.28 -19.15 -12.15
C GLN A 88 -19.06 -19.77 -12.84
N ALA A 89 -18.20 -18.96 -13.48
CA ALA A 89 -16.97 -19.43 -14.08
C ALA A 89 -16.01 -20.06 -13.04
N SER A 90 -15.94 -19.46 -11.86
CA SER A 90 -15.14 -19.99 -10.74
C SER A 90 -15.70 -21.32 -10.21
N LEU A 91 -17.02 -21.44 -10.04
CA LEU A 91 -17.67 -22.68 -9.63
C LEU A 91 -17.50 -23.82 -10.66
N ALA A 92 -17.59 -23.49 -11.94
CA ALA A 92 -17.35 -24.45 -13.03
C ALA A 92 -15.91 -24.96 -12.98
N ARG A 93 -14.93 -24.07 -12.78
CA ARG A 93 -13.51 -24.42 -12.61
C ARG A 93 -13.29 -25.34 -11.40
N THR A 94 -13.84 -25.01 -10.24
CA THR A 94 -13.72 -25.85 -9.04
C THR A 94 -14.35 -27.22 -9.22
N SER A 95 -15.52 -27.29 -9.86
CA SER A 95 -16.20 -28.55 -10.17
C SER A 95 -15.34 -29.44 -11.07
N LYS A 96 -14.70 -28.86 -12.08
CA LYS A 96 -13.81 -29.62 -12.97
C LYS A 96 -12.58 -30.18 -12.26
N VAL A 97 -11.95 -29.38 -11.39
CA VAL A 97 -10.82 -29.84 -10.57
C VAL A 97 -11.25 -31.01 -9.67
N ARG A 98 -12.45 -30.97 -9.08
CA ARG A 98 -12.98 -32.06 -8.25
C ARG A 98 -13.18 -33.36 -9.04
N GLU A 99 -13.67 -33.29 -10.27
CA GLU A 99 -13.80 -34.46 -11.14
C GLU A 99 -12.44 -35.10 -11.45
N LEU A 100 -11.45 -34.28 -11.84
CA LEU A 100 -10.10 -34.75 -12.14
C LEU A 100 -9.45 -35.43 -10.94
N VAL A 101 -9.58 -34.85 -9.74
CA VAL A 101 -9.05 -35.43 -8.50
C VAL A 101 -9.76 -36.75 -8.16
N LYS A 102 -11.07 -36.85 -8.36
CA LYS A 102 -11.81 -38.12 -8.17
C LYS A 102 -11.34 -39.19 -9.13
N ALA A 103 -11.22 -38.87 -10.42
CA ALA A 103 -10.77 -39.80 -11.45
C ALA A 103 -9.34 -40.32 -11.18
N ALA A 104 -8.44 -39.43 -10.74
CA ALA A 104 -7.08 -39.81 -10.34
C ALA A 104 -7.05 -40.72 -9.11
N ARG A 105 -7.98 -40.57 -8.16
CA ARG A 105 -8.09 -41.44 -6.98
C ARG A 105 -8.68 -42.82 -7.27
N THR A 106 -9.50 -42.96 -8.30
CA THR A 106 -10.05 -44.26 -8.73
C THR A 106 -9.12 -45.08 -9.60
N ASN A 107 -8.03 -44.47 -10.13
CA ASN A 107 -7.01 -45.14 -10.96
C ASN A 107 -5.76 -45.57 -10.16
N VAL A 108 -5.86 -45.60 -8.83
CA VAL A 108 -4.87 -46.18 -7.88
C VAL A 108 -5.57 -47.28 -7.12
#